data_AF-A0A2V2FYJ1-F1
#
_entry.id   AF-A0A2V2FYJ1-F1
#
_cell.length_a   1.000
_cell.length_b   1.000
_cell.length_c   1.000
_cell.angle_alpha   90.00
_cell.angle_beta   90.00
_cell.angle_gamma   90.00
#
_symmetry.space_group_name_H-M   'P 1'
#
loop_
_entity.id
_entity.type
_entity.pdbx_description
1 polymer ?
#
loop_
_entity_poly.entity_id
_entity_poly.type
_entity_poly.pdbx_seq_one_letter_code
_entity_poly.pdbx_strand_id
1 'polypeptide(L)'
;ADAPWLAVAALDAATGRVFLAAPLQREDIERDHGERLTREDTVVWDEREQAVLARRRTRLGALILDDAPLPPSADLAEAVRAAVLEGVRGLGLQCLPWTGELRQWQARVLLLRGLEPEQGWPDVSDAALLDTLTDWLAPWLDGVTRRAQFDGLDLGSALAALLPYPLQRRLTDQAPTRLPLPSGSSAAVDYRAEGGPVLAVKLQEMFGQTDTPRVAGGRTPLTLHLLSPAGRPLQITRDLTGFWRAGYPAVRAEMRGRYPRHPWPDDPLNATPTGKTKKRM
;
A
#
# COMPACT_ATOMS: atom_id res chain seq x y z
N ALA A 1 -3.86 -27.29 -51.15
CA ALA A 1 -2.61 -27.90 -50.65
C ALA A 1 -2.46 -27.41 -49.23
N ASP A 2 -2.77 -28.25 -48.24
CA ASP A 2 -2.76 -27.87 -46.83
C ASP A 2 -1.37 -28.15 -46.26
N ALA A 3 -0.37 -27.42 -46.76
CA ALA A 3 0.96 -27.43 -46.17
C ALA A 3 1.02 -26.36 -45.07
N PRO A 4 1.60 -26.66 -43.88
CA PRO A 4 1.68 -25.71 -42.78
C PRO A 4 2.62 -24.52 -43.09
N TRP A 5 3.56 -24.70 -44.03
CA TRP A 5 4.51 -23.67 -44.45
C TRP A 5 4.62 -23.61 -45.97
N LEU A 6 4.92 -22.42 -46.50
CA LEU A 6 5.09 -22.16 -47.92
C LEU A 6 6.37 -21.36 -48.18
N ALA A 7 7.18 -21.81 -49.14
CA ALA A 7 8.20 -20.97 -49.76
C ALA A 7 7.54 -20.16 -50.87
N VAL A 8 7.45 -18.84 -50.70
CA VAL A 8 6.79 -17.95 -51.67
C VAL A 8 7.83 -17.31 -52.59
N ALA A 9 7.75 -17.60 -53.89
CA ALA A 9 8.64 -17.05 -54.90
C ALA A 9 8.05 -15.81 -55.60
N ALA A 10 6.72 -15.72 -55.69
CA ALA A 10 6.03 -14.55 -56.25
C ALA A 10 4.76 -14.22 -55.46
N LEU A 11 4.65 -12.96 -55.03
CA LEU A 11 3.46 -12.40 -54.39
C LEU A 11 3.21 -10.96 -54.85
N ASP A 12 1.98 -10.50 -54.67
CA ASP A 12 1.64 -9.08 -54.65
C ASP A 12 1.86 -8.54 -53.23
N ALA A 13 2.82 -7.62 -53.07
CA ALA A 13 3.16 -7.04 -51.78
C ALA A 13 2.07 -6.13 -51.18
N ALA A 14 1.19 -5.55 -52.01
CA ALA A 14 0.13 -4.67 -51.53
C ALA A 14 -1.07 -5.45 -50.98
N THR A 15 -1.41 -6.57 -51.63
CA THR A 15 -2.57 -7.40 -51.26
C THR A 15 -2.20 -8.63 -50.44
N GLY A 16 -0.92 -9.01 -50.40
CA GLY A 16 -0.45 -10.26 -49.79
C GLY A 16 -0.80 -11.51 -50.59
N ARG A 17 -1.32 -11.36 -51.83
CA ARG A 17 -1.74 -12.49 -52.66
C ARG A 17 -0.54 -13.25 -53.19
N VAL A 18 -0.47 -14.55 -52.90
CA VAL A 18 0.56 -15.46 -53.40
C VAL A 18 0.21 -15.95 -54.80
N PHE A 19 1.15 -15.84 -55.75
CA PHE A 19 1.01 -16.33 -57.13
C PHE A 19 1.80 -17.60 -57.39
N LEU A 20 2.95 -17.76 -56.73
CA LEU A 20 3.82 -18.93 -56.86
C LEU A 20 4.40 -19.30 -55.50
N ALA A 21 4.13 -20.52 -55.05
CA ALA A 21 4.69 -21.07 -53.83
C ALA A 21 4.90 -22.59 -53.92
N ALA A 22 5.86 -23.08 -53.15
CA ALA A 22 6.08 -24.50 -52.92
C ALA A 22 5.74 -24.86 -51.47
N PRO A 23 5.13 -26.03 -51.22
CA PRO A 23 4.93 -26.52 -49.86
C PRO A 23 6.28 -26.79 -49.18
N LEU A 24 6.38 -26.42 -47.91
CA LEU A 24 7.52 -26.75 -47.05
C LEU A 24 7.04 -27.54 -45.83
N GLN A 25 7.83 -28.53 -45.45
CA GLN A 25 7.72 -29.16 -44.14
C GLN A 25 8.69 -28.50 -43.16
N ARG A 26 8.50 -28.76 -41.87
CA ARG A 26 9.41 -28.25 -40.83
C ARG A 26 10.83 -28.73 -41.05
N GLU A 27 10.99 -29.99 -41.44
CA GLU A 27 12.28 -30.63 -41.65
C GLU A 27 13.05 -29.96 -42.81
N ASP A 28 12.34 -29.42 -43.81
CA ASP A 28 12.96 -28.65 -44.89
C ASP A 28 13.54 -27.32 -44.36
N ILE A 29 12.78 -26.62 -43.51
CA ILE A 29 13.22 -25.37 -42.88
C ILE A 29 14.44 -25.61 -41.98
N GLU A 30 14.40 -26.66 -41.17
CA GLU A 30 15.49 -27.00 -40.25
C GLU A 30 16.76 -27.45 -40.99
N ARG A 31 16.60 -28.20 -42.09
CA ARG A 31 17.71 -28.63 -42.95
C ARG A 31 18.35 -27.46 -43.71
N ASP A 32 17.53 -26.61 -44.33
CA ASP A 32 18.00 -25.61 -45.30
C ASP A 32 18.30 -24.25 -44.65
N HIS A 33 17.74 -23.97 -43.47
CA HIS A 33 17.86 -22.70 -42.75
C HIS A 33 18.18 -22.86 -41.26
N GLY A 34 18.64 -24.04 -40.82
CA GLY A 34 18.94 -24.35 -39.42
C GLY A 34 19.86 -23.34 -38.75
N GLU A 35 20.90 -22.84 -39.43
CA GLU A 35 21.82 -21.85 -38.85
C GLU A 35 21.20 -20.46 -38.62
N ARG A 36 20.03 -20.19 -39.23
CA ARG A 36 19.27 -18.96 -39.06
C ARG A 36 18.19 -19.06 -38.00
N LEU A 37 17.99 -20.24 -37.42
CA LEU A 37 17.03 -20.44 -36.36
C LEU A 37 17.55 -19.83 -35.06
N THR A 38 16.79 -18.90 -34.49
CA THR A 38 17.07 -18.36 -33.16
C THR A 38 16.15 -18.98 -32.14
N ARG A 39 16.68 -19.29 -30.97
CA ARG A 39 15.91 -19.74 -29.81
C ARG A 39 16.03 -18.70 -28.73
N GLU A 40 14.89 -18.17 -28.31
CA GLU A 40 14.79 -17.07 -27.36
C GLU A 40 13.89 -17.49 -26.20
N ASP A 41 14.43 -17.44 -24.99
CA ASP A 41 13.67 -17.61 -23.77
C ASP A 41 13.23 -16.24 -23.28
N THR A 42 11.92 -16.06 -23.07
CA THR A 42 11.33 -14.82 -22.62
C THR A 42 10.59 -15.08 -21.31
N VAL A 43 10.97 -14.33 -20.27
CA VAL A 43 10.27 -14.30 -18.98
C VAL A 43 9.98 -12.85 -18.66
N VAL A 44 8.77 -12.41 -18.93
CA VAL A 44 8.36 -11.00 -18.77
C VAL A 44 6.99 -10.92 -18.14
N TRP A 45 6.70 -9.80 -17.50
CA TRP A 45 5.33 -9.47 -17.12
C TRP A 45 4.55 -9.05 -18.36
N ASP A 46 3.46 -9.74 -18.64
CA ASP A 46 2.49 -9.31 -19.65
C ASP A 46 1.48 -8.37 -18.97
N GLU A 47 1.50 -7.10 -19.35
CA GLU A 47 0.60 -6.08 -18.78
C GLU A 47 -0.87 -6.33 -19.09
N ARG A 48 -1.17 -6.92 -20.26
CA ARG A 48 -2.55 -7.17 -20.71
C ARG A 48 -3.17 -8.34 -19.96
N GLU A 49 -2.42 -9.43 -19.82
CA GLU A 49 -2.85 -10.62 -19.07
C GLU A 49 -2.62 -10.49 -17.55
N GLN A 50 -1.89 -9.45 -17.13
CA GLN A 50 -1.43 -9.21 -15.75
C GLN A 50 -0.80 -10.47 -15.13
N ALA A 51 0.08 -11.11 -15.89
CA ALA A 51 0.72 -12.37 -15.52
C ALA A 51 2.10 -12.50 -16.16
N VAL A 52 2.94 -13.33 -15.58
CA VAL A 52 4.24 -13.68 -16.14
C VAL A 52 4.05 -14.58 -17.35
N LEU A 53 4.61 -14.15 -18.47
CA LEU A 53 4.76 -14.95 -19.69
C LEU A 53 6.17 -15.55 -19.69
N ALA A 54 6.26 -16.86 -19.51
CA ALA A 54 7.51 -17.62 -19.51
C ALA A 54 7.51 -18.65 -20.65
N ARG A 55 8.09 -18.29 -21.80
CA ARG A 55 8.02 -19.10 -23.02
C ARG A 55 9.36 -19.14 -23.76
N ARG A 56 9.60 -20.26 -24.42
CA ARG A 56 10.69 -20.48 -25.37
C ARG A 56 10.11 -20.38 -26.77
N ARG A 57 10.67 -19.48 -27.58
CA ARG A 57 10.31 -19.33 -28.99
C ARG A 57 11.46 -19.73 -29.88
N THR A 58 11.18 -20.56 -30.88
CA THR A 58 12.11 -20.84 -31.97
C THR A 58 11.64 -20.06 -33.21
N ARG A 59 12.49 -19.23 -33.78
CA ARG A 59 12.14 -18.31 -34.87
C ARG A 59 13.04 -18.47 -36.09
N LEU A 60 12.47 -18.24 -37.27
CA LEU A 60 13.22 -17.94 -38.49
C LEU A 60 12.88 -16.52 -38.90
N GLY A 61 13.73 -15.56 -38.53
CA GLY A 61 13.43 -14.13 -38.68
C GLY A 61 12.16 -13.76 -37.91
N ALA A 62 11.13 -13.27 -38.61
CA ALA A 62 9.83 -12.91 -38.00
C ALA A 62 8.89 -14.13 -37.80
N LEU A 63 9.23 -15.29 -38.37
CA LEU A 63 8.37 -16.47 -38.34
C LEU A 63 8.59 -17.25 -37.03
N ILE A 64 7.54 -17.40 -36.23
CA ILE A 64 7.58 -18.26 -35.03
C ILE A 64 7.30 -19.69 -35.47
N LEU A 65 8.31 -20.55 -35.37
CA LEU A 65 8.18 -21.97 -35.69
C LEU A 65 7.65 -22.77 -34.50
N ASP A 66 8.14 -22.49 -33.30
CA ASP A 66 7.72 -23.18 -32.08
C ASP A 66 7.56 -22.16 -30.95
N ASP A 67 6.55 -22.38 -30.11
CA ASP A 67 6.25 -21.53 -28.96
C ASP A 67 5.74 -22.38 -27.79
N ALA A 68 6.63 -22.72 -26.86
CA ALA A 68 6.33 -23.61 -25.74
C ALA A 68 6.63 -22.94 -24.39
N PRO A 69 5.93 -23.32 -23.30
CA PRO A 69 6.30 -22.90 -21.95
C PRO A 69 7.74 -23.32 -21.58
N LEU A 70 8.42 -22.52 -20.79
CA LEU A 70 9.74 -22.90 -20.26
C LEU A 70 9.60 -24.04 -19.23
N PRO A 71 10.52 -25.03 -19.23
CA PRO A 71 10.52 -26.08 -18.22
C PRO A 71 10.87 -25.49 -16.84
N PRO A 72 10.34 -26.05 -15.72
CA PRO A 72 10.69 -25.61 -14.38
C PRO A 72 12.19 -25.71 -14.09
N SER A 73 12.78 -24.64 -13.57
CA SER A 73 14.17 -24.59 -13.09
C SER A 73 14.32 -23.53 -11.99
N ALA A 74 15.43 -23.57 -11.25
CA ALA A 74 15.75 -22.54 -10.25
C ALA A 74 15.90 -21.15 -10.91
N ASP A 75 16.59 -21.09 -12.04
CA ASP A 75 16.78 -19.86 -12.82
C ASP A 75 15.45 -19.30 -13.32
N LEU A 76 14.51 -20.17 -13.72
CA LEU A 76 13.17 -19.75 -14.12
C LEU A 76 12.40 -19.17 -12.93
N ALA A 77 12.49 -19.78 -11.75
CA ALA A 77 11.82 -19.25 -10.56
C ALA A 77 12.34 -17.86 -10.19
N GLU A 78 13.64 -17.61 -10.35
CA GLU A 78 14.23 -16.28 -10.16
C GLU A 78 13.79 -15.28 -11.23
N ALA A 79 13.79 -15.66 -12.51
CA ALA A 79 13.32 -14.82 -13.59
C ALA A 79 11.82 -14.48 -13.47
N VAL A 80 10.98 -15.45 -13.04
CA VAL A 80 9.55 -15.24 -12.78
C VAL A 80 9.37 -14.23 -11.66
N ARG A 81 10.10 -14.36 -10.55
CA ARG A 81 10.05 -13.41 -9.44
C ARG A 81 10.46 -12.01 -9.90
N ALA A 82 11.55 -11.88 -10.66
CA ALA A 82 11.96 -10.61 -11.25
C ALA A 82 10.86 -9.99 -12.14
N ALA A 83 10.24 -10.80 -13.00
CA ALA A 83 9.13 -10.35 -13.83
C ALA A 83 7.91 -9.90 -13.00
N VAL A 84 7.55 -10.61 -11.92
CA VAL A 84 6.48 -10.16 -11.01
C VAL A 84 6.82 -8.82 -10.37
N LEU A 85 8.07 -8.62 -9.94
CA LEU A 85 8.51 -7.34 -9.35
C LEU A 85 8.39 -6.19 -10.36
N GLU A 86 8.75 -6.41 -11.63
CA GLU A 86 8.48 -5.44 -12.71
C GLU A 86 6.98 -5.16 -12.88
N GLY A 87 6.15 -6.21 -12.80
CA GLY A 87 4.69 -6.06 -12.78
C GLY A 87 4.19 -5.19 -11.63
N VAL A 88 4.75 -5.36 -10.43
CA VAL A 88 4.43 -4.50 -9.27
C VAL A 88 4.92 -3.06 -9.49
N ARG A 89 6.10 -2.85 -10.10
CA ARG A 89 6.60 -1.50 -10.44
C ARG A 89 5.68 -0.79 -11.42
N GLY A 90 5.25 -1.47 -12.48
CA GLY A 90 4.35 -0.92 -13.50
C GLY A 90 2.93 -0.65 -12.97
N LEU A 91 2.40 -1.53 -12.13
CA LEU A 91 1.08 -1.38 -11.52
C LEU A 91 1.06 -0.39 -10.35
N GLY A 92 2.21 -0.17 -9.69
CA GLY A 92 2.34 0.62 -8.46
C GLY A 92 1.98 -0.17 -7.19
N LEU A 93 2.44 0.31 -6.03
CA LEU A 93 2.28 -0.38 -4.74
C LEU A 93 0.84 -0.65 -4.34
N GLN A 94 -0.12 0.13 -4.81
CA GLN A 94 -1.54 -0.05 -4.55
C GLN A 94 -2.10 -1.36 -5.12
N CYS A 95 -1.34 -2.07 -5.97
CA CYS A 95 -1.70 -3.41 -6.41
C CYS A 95 -1.51 -4.49 -5.33
N LEU A 96 -0.78 -4.19 -4.26
CA LEU A 96 -0.58 -5.10 -3.12
C LEU A 96 -1.75 -4.98 -2.12
N PRO A 97 -1.96 -5.98 -1.23
CA PRO A 97 -3.11 -6.01 -0.33
C PRO A 97 -2.95 -5.05 0.87
N TRP A 98 -2.81 -3.76 0.59
CA TRP A 98 -2.73 -2.71 1.60
C TRP A 98 -4.03 -2.59 2.38
N THR A 99 -3.94 -2.70 3.70
CA THR A 99 -5.06 -2.39 4.59
C THR A 99 -4.89 -1.01 5.22
N GLY A 100 -5.97 -0.48 5.80
CA GLY A 100 -5.91 0.75 6.58
C GLY A 100 -4.91 0.68 7.74
N GLU A 101 -4.77 -0.50 8.35
CA GLU A 101 -3.82 -0.75 9.45
C GLU A 101 -2.37 -0.72 8.97
N LEU A 102 -2.07 -1.29 7.80
CA LEU A 102 -0.73 -1.23 7.21
C LEU A 102 -0.34 0.19 6.81
N ARG A 103 -1.29 0.97 6.28
CA ARG A 103 -1.08 2.40 6.00
C ARG A 103 -0.89 3.23 7.27
N GLN A 104 -1.60 2.91 8.37
CA GLN A 104 -1.34 3.52 9.69
C GLN A 104 0.05 3.15 10.20
N TRP A 105 0.44 1.89 10.10
CA TRP A 105 1.79 1.44 10.48
C TRP A 105 2.87 2.18 9.72
N GLN A 106 2.74 2.28 8.39
CA GLN A 106 3.66 3.00 7.51
C GLN A 106 3.79 4.47 7.94
N ALA A 107 2.67 5.16 8.16
CA ALA A 107 2.66 6.55 8.59
C ALA A 107 3.33 6.76 9.95
N ARG A 108 3.15 5.83 10.90
CA ARG A 108 3.81 5.87 12.22
C ARG A 108 5.32 5.72 12.09
N VAL A 109 5.80 4.80 11.26
CA VAL A 109 7.24 4.60 11.02
C VAL A 109 7.85 5.84 10.37
N LEU A 110 7.19 6.41 9.35
CA LEU A 110 7.65 7.61 8.66
C LEU A 110 7.66 8.85 9.57
N LEU A 111 6.67 8.99 10.45
CA LEU A 111 6.66 10.05 11.46
C LEU A 111 7.92 9.97 12.34
N LEU A 112 8.22 8.79 12.88
CA LEU A 112 9.38 8.63 13.77
C LEU A 112 10.70 8.74 13.01
N ARG A 113 10.79 8.26 11.78
CA ARG A 113 11.94 8.49 10.90
C ARG A 113 12.24 9.97 10.71
N GLY A 114 11.21 10.78 10.43
CA GLY A 114 11.38 12.22 10.25
C GLY A 114 11.81 12.96 11.53
N LEU A 115 11.38 12.48 12.70
CA LEU A 115 11.71 13.07 14.01
C LEU A 115 13.03 12.55 14.60
N GLU A 116 13.50 11.39 14.14
CA GLU A 116 14.64 10.66 14.67
C GLU A 116 15.51 10.08 13.53
N PRO A 117 16.04 10.91 12.61
CA PRO A 117 16.79 10.41 11.45
C PRO A 117 18.01 9.56 11.84
N GLU A 118 18.65 9.88 12.96
CA GLU A 118 19.85 9.18 13.47
C GLU A 118 19.56 7.83 14.15
N GLN A 119 18.28 7.45 14.31
CA GLN A 119 17.88 6.27 15.08
C GLN A 119 17.61 5.02 14.23
N GLY A 120 17.92 5.07 12.93
CA GLY A 120 17.89 3.90 12.04
C GLY A 120 16.48 3.44 11.66
N TRP A 121 15.47 4.32 11.72
CA TRP A 121 14.13 3.99 11.21
C TRP A 121 14.17 3.76 9.70
N PRO A 122 13.60 2.65 9.17
CA PRO A 122 13.65 2.34 7.75
C PRO A 122 12.82 3.33 6.93
N ASP A 123 13.25 3.58 5.68
CA ASP A 123 12.41 4.30 4.73
C ASP A 123 11.35 3.35 4.20
N VAL A 124 10.11 3.56 4.62
CA VAL A 124 8.96 2.78 4.17
C VAL A 124 8.01 3.66 3.37
N SER A 125 8.50 4.76 2.76
CA SER A 125 7.70 5.57 1.85
C SER A 125 7.35 4.77 0.58
N ASP A 126 6.28 5.14 -0.11
CA ASP A 126 5.86 4.43 -1.32
C ASP A 126 6.98 4.43 -2.39
N ALA A 127 7.73 5.52 -2.51
CA ALA A 127 8.89 5.58 -3.39
C ALA A 127 9.99 4.59 -2.98
N ALA A 128 10.42 4.62 -1.71
CA ALA A 128 11.46 3.73 -1.21
C ALA A 128 11.06 2.25 -1.31
N LEU A 129 9.79 1.93 -1.02
CA LEU A 129 9.27 0.56 -1.12
C LEU A 129 9.21 0.07 -2.57
N LEU A 130 8.94 0.94 -3.56
CA LEU A 130 9.03 0.59 -4.98
C LEU A 130 10.46 0.35 -5.44
N ASP A 131 11.39 1.20 -4.99
CA ASP A 131 12.80 1.11 -5.36
C ASP A 131 13.46 -0.17 -4.81
N THR A 132 13.01 -0.62 -3.63
CA THR A 132 13.60 -1.75 -2.88
C THR A 132 12.76 -3.03 -2.94
N LEU A 133 11.80 -3.16 -3.86
CA LEU A 133 10.93 -4.34 -3.98
C LEU A 133 11.70 -5.67 -3.98
N THR A 134 12.87 -5.69 -4.64
CA THR A 134 13.74 -6.87 -4.72
C THR A 134 14.23 -7.34 -3.35
N ASP A 135 14.41 -6.42 -2.40
CA ASP A 135 14.96 -6.73 -1.08
C ASP A 135 13.88 -7.22 -0.12
N TRP A 136 12.72 -6.54 -0.11
CA TRP A 136 11.71 -6.76 0.93
C TRP A 136 10.53 -7.62 0.47
N LEU A 137 10.11 -7.52 -0.80
CA LEU A 137 8.93 -8.22 -1.31
C LEU A 137 9.31 -9.55 -1.96
N ALA A 138 10.46 -9.61 -2.65
CA ALA A 138 10.89 -10.80 -3.39
C ALA A 138 10.81 -12.13 -2.59
N PRO A 139 11.21 -12.18 -1.29
CA PRO A 139 11.09 -13.41 -0.49
C PRO A 139 9.66 -13.91 -0.28
N TRP A 140 8.66 -13.06 -0.51
CA TRP A 140 7.23 -13.35 -0.30
C TRP A 140 6.48 -13.69 -1.59
N LEU A 141 7.18 -13.73 -2.74
CA LEU A 141 6.57 -13.97 -4.06
C LEU A 141 6.66 -15.43 -4.52
N ASP A 142 6.94 -16.37 -3.63
CA ASP A 142 7.00 -17.78 -4.01
C ASP A 142 5.66 -18.27 -4.57
N GLY A 143 5.70 -18.96 -5.71
CA GLY A 143 4.52 -19.42 -6.44
C GLY A 143 3.65 -18.31 -7.08
N VAL A 144 4.04 -17.03 -6.96
CA VAL A 144 3.30 -15.91 -7.55
C VAL A 144 3.72 -15.72 -9.00
N THR A 145 2.72 -15.70 -9.89
CA THR A 145 2.90 -15.54 -11.34
C THR A 145 1.90 -14.58 -11.94
N ARG A 146 0.87 -14.13 -11.21
CA ARG A 146 -0.16 -13.24 -11.75
C ARG A 146 -0.76 -12.31 -10.71
N ARG A 147 -1.32 -11.18 -11.17
CA ARG A 147 -1.86 -10.12 -10.31
C ARG A 147 -2.96 -10.62 -9.39
N ALA A 148 -3.82 -11.52 -9.87
CA ALA A 148 -4.92 -12.08 -9.08
C ALA A 148 -4.45 -12.82 -7.81
N GLN A 149 -3.17 -13.23 -7.74
CA GLN A 149 -2.60 -13.86 -6.55
C GLN A 149 -2.10 -12.86 -5.51
N PHE A 150 -1.92 -11.58 -5.85
CA PHE A 150 -1.34 -10.60 -4.92
C PHE A 150 -2.20 -10.40 -3.68
N ASP A 151 -3.52 -10.56 -3.80
CA ASP A 151 -4.46 -10.40 -2.68
C ASP A 151 -4.23 -11.46 -1.58
N GLY A 152 -3.57 -12.58 -1.91
CA GLY A 152 -3.18 -13.63 -0.96
C GLY A 152 -1.81 -13.41 -0.29
N LEU A 153 -1.09 -12.33 -0.61
CA LEU A 153 0.21 -12.04 -0.02
C LEU A 153 0.07 -11.61 1.45
N ASP A 154 0.93 -12.13 2.31
CA ASP A 154 1.09 -11.63 3.68
C ASP A 154 1.93 -10.35 3.69
N LEU A 155 1.33 -9.27 3.21
CA LEU A 155 1.98 -7.94 3.16
C LEU A 155 2.31 -7.43 4.57
N GLY A 156 1.55 -7.83 5.59
CA GLY A 156 1.80 -7.43 6.97
C GLY A 156 3.13 -7.95 7.49
N SER A 157 3.40 -9.24 7.30
CA SER A 157 4.68 -9.84 7.68
C SER A 157 5.84 -9.32 6.84
N ALA A 158 5.62 -9.09 5.53
CA ALA A 158 6.64 -8.51 4.65
C ALA A 158 7.08 -7.09 5.09
N LEU A 159 6.12 -6.22 5.43
CA LEU A 159 6.40 -4.89 5.94
C LEU A 159 6.98 -4.93 7.36
N ALA A 160 6.49 -5.82 8.23
CA ALA A 160 7.01 -5.94 9.59
C ALA A 160 8.49 -6.37 9.62
N ALA A 161 8.92 -7.20 8.66
CA ALA A 161 10.30 -7.62 8.50
C ALA A 161 11.27 -6.46 8.20
N LEU A 162 10.78 -5.34 7.63
CA LEU A 162 11.58 -4.13 7.40
C LEU A 162 11.93 -3.39 8.69
N LEU A 163 11.20 -3.61 9.79
CA LEU A 163 11.37 -2.86 11.03
C LEU A 163 12.10 -3.70 12.09
N PRO A 164 13.35 -3.36 12.44
CA PRO A 164 14.11 -4.07 13.46
C PRO A 164 13.36 -4.16 14.80
N TYR A 165 13.49 -5.29 15.48
CA TYR A 165 12.77 -5.59 16.72
C TYR A 165 12.82 -4.48 17.80
N PRO A 166 13.98 -3.85 18.08
CA PRO A 166 14.03 -2.74 19.05
C PRO A 166 13.16 -1.53 18.65
N LEU A 167 13.03 -1.27 17.35
CA LEU A 167 12.21 -0.17 16.83
C LEU A 167 10.71 -0.50 16.86
N GLN A 168 10.32 -1.79 16.78
CA GLN A 168 8.91 -2.19 16.91
C GLN A 168 8.31 -1.80 18.27
N ARG A 169 9.07 -2.01 19.36
CA ARG A 169 8.66 -1.58 20.70
C ARG A 169 8.57 -0.06 20.79
N ARG A 170 9.59 0.65 20.30
CA ARG A 170 9.58 2.13 20.26
C ARG A 170 8.42 2.68 19.45
N LEU A 171 8.04 2.04 18.35
CA LEU A 171 6.90 2.45 17.52
C LEU A 171 5.60 2.36 18.32
N THR A 172 5.46 1.33 19.14
CA THR A 172 4.29 1.12 20.00
C THR A 172 4.23 2.16 21.12
N ASP A 173 5.37 2.45 21.76
CA ASP A 173 5.44 3.38 22.88
C ASP A 173 5.35 4.85 22.43
N GLN A 174 6.06 5.21 21.36
CA GLN A 174 6.15 6.59 20.91
C GLN A 174 5.02 7.00 19.96
N ALA A 175 4.49 6.08 19.16
CA ALA A 175 3.41 6.35 18.22
C ALA A 175 2.30 5.31 18.40
N PRO A 176 1.59 5.29 19.54
CA PRO A 176 0.57 4.27 19.80
C PRO A 176 -0.62 4.42 18.84
N THR A 177 -1.29 3.31 18.50
CA THR A 177 -2.49 3.32 17.64
C THR A 177 -3.71 3.90 18.35
N ARG A 178 -3.75 3.80 19.68
CA ARG A 178 -4.80 4.37 20.53
C ARG A 178 -4.19 5.08 21.72
N LEU A 179 -4.81 6.18 22.14
CA LEU A 179 -4.44 6.92 23.35
C LEU A 179 -5.54 6.80 24.40
N PRO A 180 -5.17 6.64 25.68
CA PRO A 180 -6.12 6.73 26.77
C PRO A 180 -6.66 8.16 26.87
N LEU A 181 -7.93 8.28 27.24
CA LEU A 181 -8.62 9.54 27.45
C LEU A 181 -8.91 9.74 28.95
N PRO A 182 -9.06 11.00 29.41
CA PRO A 182 -9.41 11.30 30.80
C PRO A 182 -10.65 10.56 31.31
N SER A 183 -11.61 10.26 30.43
CA SER A 183 -12.83 9.48 30.76
C SER A 183 -12.59 8.00 31.04
N GLY A 184 -11.36 7.50 30.91
CA GLY A 184 -11.01 6.07 31.01
C GLY A 184 -11.28 5.26 29.74
N SER A 185 -11.81 5.90 28.69
CA SER A 185 -11.90 5.34 27.33
C SER A 185 -10.56 5.47 26.59
N SER A 186 -10.52 5.00 25.34
CA SER A 186 -9.39 5.28 24.43
C SER A 186 -9.91 5.69 23.06
N ALA A 187 -9.12 6.49 22.35
CA ALA A 187 -9.41 6.93 20.98
C ALA A 187 -8.25 6.59 20.04
N ALA A 188 -8.59 6.25 18.80
CA ALA A 188 -7.62 5.95 17.75
C ALA A 188 -6.94 7.23 17.26
N VAL A 189 -5.63 7.14 17.04
CA VAL A 189 -4.84 8.21 16.43
C VAL A 189 -4.71 7.91 14.94
N ASP A 190 -5.08 8.85 14.09
CA ASP A 190 -4.86 8.77 12.65
C ASP A 190 -3.53 9.46 12.29
N TYR A 191 -2.52 8.67 11.95
CA TYR A 191 -1.20 9.17 11.57
C TYR A 191 -1.11 9.53 10.08
N ARG A 192 -2.12 9.18 9.28
CA ARG A 192 -2.13 9.43 7.82
C ARG A 192 -2.65 10.81 7.47
N ALA A 193 -3.19 11.55 8.44
CA ALA A 193 -3.78 12.86 8.21
C ALA A 193 -2.73 13.88 7.77
N GLU A 194 -3.10 14.72 6.80
CA GLU A 194 -2.25 15.80 6.34
C GLU A 194 -1.96 16.79 7.47
N GLY A 195 -0.69 17.19 7.57
CA GLY A 195 -0.23 18.13 8.60
C GLY A 195 0.02 17.50 9.98
N GLY A 196 -0.12 16.18 10.15
CA GLY A 196 0.30 15.44 11.35
C GLY A 196 -0.80 14.64 12.03
N PRO A 197 -0.47 13.90 13.11
CA PRO A 197 -1.38 12.93 13.71
C PRO A 197 -2.64 13.58 14.29
N VAL A 198 -3.79 12.98 14.01
CA VAL A 198 -5.12 13.45 14.41
C VAL A 198 -5.72 12.53 15.48
N LEU A 199 -6.34 13.11 16.50
CA LEU A 199 -7.16 12.41 17.47
C LEU A 199 -8.61 12.89 17.36
N ALA A 200 -9.49 12.05 16.82
CA ALA A 200 -10.92 12.32 16.76
C ALA A 200 -11.57 11.85 18.07
N VAL A 201 -12.08 12.79 18.85
CA VAL A 201 -12.56 12.53 20.21
C VAL A 201 -13.77 13.38 20.55
N LYS A 202 -14.74 12.81 21.28
CA LYS A 202 -15.88 13.57 21.78
C LYS A 202 -15.40 14.59 22.80
N LEU A 203 -15.83 15.85 22.66
CA LEU A 203 -15.40 16.97 23.50
C LEU A 203 -15.45 16.66 25.01
N GLN A 204 -16.56 16.07 25.43
CA GLN A 204 -16.87 15.66 26.81
C GLN A 204 -15.91 14.62 27.41
N GLU A 205 -15.21 13.84 26.58
CA GLU A 205 -14.20 12.88 27.03
C GLU A 205 -12.86 13.57 27.32
N MET A 206 -12.70 14.83 26.90
CA MET A 206 -11.51 15.66 27.12
C MET A 206 -11.65 16.64 28.30
N PHE A 207 -12.78 16.66 29.02
CA PHE A 207 -12.89 17.47 30.24
C PHE A 207 -11.82 17.04 31.27
N GLY A 208 -11.30 18.01 32.02
CA GLY A 208 -10.14 17.78 32.89
C GLY A 208 -8.78 17.76 32.18
N GLN A 209 -8.74 17.63 30.85
CA GLN A 209 -7.47 17.69 30.11
C GLN A 209 -7.02 19.13 29.91
N THR A 210 -5.91 19.52 30.53
CA THR A 210 -5.32 20.86 30.45
C THR A 210 -4.53 21.10 29.17
N ASP A 211 -3.69 20.13 28.82
CA ASP A 211 -2.70 20.24 27.74
C ASP A 211 -3.08 19.40 26.52
N THR A 212 -2.72 19.88 25.33
CA THR A 212 -2.87 19.09 24.10
C THR A 212 -2.08 17.79 24.22
N PRO A 213 -2.72 16.61 24.08
CA PRO A 213 -2.01 15.33 24.05
C PRO A 213 -0.93 15.30 22.97
N ARG A 214 0.16 14.60 23.25
CA ARG A 214 1.34 14.54 22.38
C ARG A 214 1.80 13.10 22.17
N VAL A 215 2.35 12.84 21.00
CA VAL A 215 3.02 11.59 20.63
C VAL A 215 4.50 11.86 20.34
N ALA A 216 5.23 10.83 19.93
CA ALA A 216 6.66 10.85 19.65
C ALA A 216 7.51 11.31 20.85
N GLY A 217 7.17 10.84 22.06
CA GLY A 217 7.86 11.25 23.28
C GLY A 217 7.63 12.72 23.65
N GLY A 218 6.46 13.28 23.32
CA GLY A 218 6.11 14.67 23.64
C GLY A 218 6.49 15.71 22.58
N ARG A 219 7.13 15.30 21.48
CA ARG A 219 7.57 16.21 20.42
C ARG A 219 6.45 16.64 19.49
N THR A 220 5.48 15.76 19.24
CA THR A 220 4.44 15.99 18.24
C THR A 220 3.09 16.20 18.92
N PRO A 221 2.54 17.43 18.96
CA PRO A 221 1.19 17.66 19.44
C PRO A 221 0.17 17.08 18.47
N LEU A 222 -0.89 16.49 19.00
CA LEU A 222 -1.99 15.98 18.19
C LEU A 222 -2.88 17.13 17.69
N THR A 223 -3.39 16.97 16.48
CA THR A 223 -4.54 17.75 16.03
C THR A 223 -5.80 17.10 16.59
N LEU A 224 -6.53 17.81 17.44
CA LEU A 224 -7.75 17.33 18.04
C LEU A 224 -8.92 17.67 17.12
N HIS A 225 -9.62 16.64 16.64
CA HIS A 225 -10.94 16.79 16.04
C HIS A 225 -11.96 16.58 17.15
N LEU A 226 -12.40 17.68 17.75
CA LEU A 226 -13.35 17.68 18.86
C LEU A 226 -14.76 17.47 18.30
N LEU A 227 -15.42 16.41 18.76
CA LEU A 227 -16.70 15.94 18.24
C LEU A 227 -17.84 16.15 19.23
N SER A 228 -19.06 16.26 18.70
CA SER A 228 -20.29 16.25 19.47
C SER A 228 -20.61 14.86 20.03
N PRO A 229 -21.61 14.71 20.92
CA PRO A 229 -22.02 13.40 21.42
C PRO A 229 -22.41 12.42 20.29
N ALA A 230 -22.94 12.97 19.19
CA ALA A 230 -23.33 12.24 17.99
C ALA A 230 -22.20 12.09 16.95
N GLY A 231 -20.96 12.45 17.29
CA GLY A 231 -19.79 12.30 16.42
C GLY A 231 -19.63 13.37 15.34
N ARG A 232 -20.40 14.46 15.40
CA ARG A 232 -20.27 15.56 14.42
C ARG A 232 -19.08 16.46 14.77
N PRO A 233 -18.28 16.93 13.79
CA PRO A 233 -17.21 17.88 14.06
C PRO A 233 -17.73 19.16 14.72
N LEU A 234 -17.04 19.61 15.78
CA LEU A 234 -17.32 20.87 16.47
C LEU A 234 -16.17 21.86 16.30
N GLN A 235 -14.95 21.39 16.53
CA GLN A 235 -13.74 22.22 16.44
C GLN A 235 -12.55 21.35 16.06
N ILE A 236 -11.65 21.92 15.25
CA ILE A 236 -10.31 21.38 15.03
C ILE A 236 -9.33 22.29 15.76
N THR A 237 -8.46 21.73 16.61
CA THR A 237 -7.45 22.52 17.33
C THR A 237 -6.16 21.74 17.56
N ARG A 238 -5.02 22.43 17.54
CA ARG A 238 -3.72 21.93 18.04
C ARG A 238 -3.33 22.55 19.39
N ASP A 239 -4.14 23.49 19.87
CA ASP A 239 -4.00 24.18 21.15
C ASP A 239 -5.30 23.98 21.96
N LEU A 240 -5.31 22.91 22.76
CA LEU A 240 -6.44 22.58 23.62
C LEU A 240 -6.62 23.64 24.72
N THR A 241 -5.52 24.16 25.25
CA THR A 241 -5.53 25.18 26.30
C THR A 241 -6.17 26.48 25.80
N GLY A 242 -5.76 26.96 24.61
CA GLY A 242 -6.37 28.11 23.96
C GLY A 242 -7.83 27.87 23.60
N PHE A 243 -8.18 26.65 23.15
CA PHE A 243 -9.56 26.28 22.90
C PHE A 243 -10.44 26.37 24.16
N TRP A 244 -9.99 25.87 25.31
CA TRP A 244 -10.79 25.95 26.54
C TRP A 244 -11.05 27.40 26.97
N ARG A 245 -10.08 28.29 26.77
CA ARG A 245 -10.20 29.71 27.15
C ARG A 245 -11.10 30.49 26.21
N ALA A 246 -10.97 30.32 24.90
CA ALA A 246 -11.60 31.18 23.91
C ALA A 246 -12.69 30.48 23.08
N GLY A 247 -12.51 29.21 22.71
CA GLY A 247 -13.41 28.48 21.81
C GLY A 247 -14.57 27.78 22.53
N TYR A 248 -14.31 27.18 23.69
CA TYR A 248 -15.29 26.38 24.42
C TYR A 248 -16.57 27.14 24.81
N PRO A 249 -16.56 28.42 25.25
CA PRO A 249 -17.78 29.13 25.63
C PRO A 249 -18.84 29.15 24.52
N ALA A 250 -18.43 29.37 23.27
CA ALA A 250 -19.32 29.37 22.11
C ALA A 250 -19.86 27.96 21.81
N VAL A 251 -18.98 26.95 21.77
CA VAL A 251 -19.38 25.54 21.56
C VAL A 251 -20.36 25.09 22.64
N ARG A 252 -20.09 25.42 23.91
CA ARG A 252 -20.95 25.12 25.05
C ARG A 252 -22.35 25.74 24.90
N ALA A 253 -22.43 27.02 24.50
CA ALA A 253 -23.70 27.71 24.31
C ALA A 253 -24.58 27.02 23.26
N GLU A 254 -23.98 26.61 22.13
CA GLU A 254 -24.67 25.88 21.08
C GLU A 254 -25.07 24.45 21.53
N MET A 255 -24.13 23.73 22.14
CA MET A 255 -24.31 22.32 22.48
C MET A 255 -25.31 22.11 23.62
N ARG A 256 -25.49 23.08 24.53
CA ARG A 256 -26.54 23.02 25.56
C ARG A 256 -27.94 22.97 24.95
N GLY A 257 -28.17 23.66 23.83
CA GLY A 257 -29.44 23.62 23.10
C GLY A 257 -29.61 22.32 22.31
N ARG A 258 -28.57 21.92 21.56
CA ARG A 258 -28.63 20.72 20.68
C ARG A 258 -28.61 19.39 21.44
N TYR A 259 -27.91 19.32 22.57
CA TYR A 259 -27.70 18.10 23.35
C TYR A 259 -27.90 18.34 24.87
N PRO A 260 -29.12 18.68 25.33
CA PRO A 260 -29.36 19.11 26.72
C PRO A 260 -29.12 18.02 27.79
N ARG A 261 -29.20 16.73 27.37
CA ARG A 261 -28.98 15.56 28.23
C ARG A 261 -27.50 15.27 28.54
N HIS A 262 -26.56 15.95 27.86
CA HIS A 262 -25.12 15.79 28.07
C HIS A 262 -24.56 16.87 28.99
N PRO A 263 -23.46 16.59 29.72
CA PRO A 263 -22.81 17.57 30.58
C PRO A 263 -22.09 18.64 29.74
N TRP A 264 -22.38 19.91 30.01
CA TRP A 264 -21.75 21.08 29.39
C TRP A 264 -21.36 22.06 30.50
N PRO A 265 -20.33 21.72 31.30
CA PRO A 265 -19.95 22.46 32.50
C PRO A 265 -19.55 23.90 32.18
N ASP A 266 -19.71 24.80 33.15
CA ASP A 266 -19.15 26.15 33.07
C ASP A 266 -17.62 26.12 33.14
N ASP A 267 -17.08 25.23 33.98
CA ASP A 267 -15.65 24.97 34.11
C ASP A 267 -15.30 23.58 33.53
N PRO A 268 -14.77 23.51 32.28
CA PRO A 268 -14.41 22.24 31.65
C PRO A 268 -13.13 21.61 32.22
N LEU A 269 -12.29 22.38 32.94
CA LEU A 269 -11.00 21.90 33.47
C LEU A 269 -11.16 21.17 34.80
N ASN A 270 -12.21 21.48 35.57
CA ASN A 270 -12.53 20.78 36.82
C ASN A 270 -13.71 19.80 36.70
N ALA A 271 -14.26 19.64 35.50
CA ALA A 271 -15.39 18.74 35.27
C ALA A 271 -14.95 17.28 35.12
N THR A 272 -15.78 16.36 35.64
CA THR A 272 -15.57 14.92 35.46
C THR A 272 -15.72 14.54 33.98
N PRO A 273 -14.66 13.99 33.33
CA PRO A 273 -14.74 13.54 31.96
C PRO A 273 -15.67 12.34 31.81
N THR A 274 -16.48 12.33 30.76
CA THR A 274 -17.38 11.20 30.49
C THR A 274 -17.80 11.16 29.04
N GLY A 275 -17.96 9.95 28.49
CA GLY A 275 -18.67 9.73 27.22
C GLY A 275 -20.19 9.63 27.39
N LYS A 276 -20.71 9.64 28.62
CA LYS A 276 -22.10 9.27 28.97
C LYS A 276 -23.01 10.51 29.13
N THR A 277 -24.31 10.27 29.20
CA THR A 277 -25.31 11.29 29.53
C THR A 277 -25.34 11.57 31.04
N LYS A 278 -25.90 12.71 31.46
CA LYS A 278 -26.00 13.12 32.89
C LYS A 278 -26.65 12.05 33.80
N LYS A 279 -27.58 11.26 33.28
CA LYS A 279 -28.28 10.19 34.03
C LYS A 279 -27.40 8.96 34.32
N ARG A 280 -26.30 8.81 33.59
CA ARG A 280 -25.41 7.63 33.62
C ARG A 280 -23.99 7.98 34.12
N MET A 281 -23.77 9.23 34.51
CA MET A 281 -22.62 9.67 35.31
C MET A 281 -22.93 9.38 36.76
#